data_AF-A0A3D0U418-F1
#
_entry.id   AF-A0A3D0U418-F1
#
_cell.length_a   1.000
_cell.length_b   1.000
_cell.length_c   1.000
_cell.angle_alpha   90.00
_cell.angle_beta   90.00
_cell.angle_gamma   90.00
#
_symmetry.space_group_name_H-M   'P 1'
#
loop_
_entity.id
_entity.type
_entity.pdbx_description
1 polymer ?
#
loop_
_entity_poly.entity_id
_entity_poly.type
_entity_poly.pdbx_seq_one_letter_code
_entity_poly.pdbx_strand_id
1 'polypeptide(L)' 'MKEELVFYTTAGCHLCDVARQIYQATLAPEYFEVREVDIAHSDTLVERYGTRIPVIRRMRDDT' A
#
# COMPACT_ATOMS: atom_id res chain seq x y z
N MET A 1 15.38 5.49 -12.44
CA MET A 1 14.89 5.79 -11.08
C MET A 1 13.55 5.10 -10.94
N LYS A 2 13.32 4.33 -9.87
CA LYS A 2 12.05 3.62 -9.68
C LYS A 2 10.97 4.57 -9.17
N GLU A 3 9.71 4.27 -9.47
CA GLU A 3 8.56 4.94 -8.87
C GLU A 3 8.29 4.34 -7.49
N GLU A 4 8.22 5.20 -6.48
CA GLU A 4 7.94 4.78 -5.10
C GLU A 4 6.44 4.72 -4.84
N LEU A 5 6.00 3.55 -4.39
CA LEU A 5 4.63 3.26 -4.01
C LEU A 5 4.56 2.87 -2.53
N VAL A 6 3.48 3.28 -1.86
CA VAL A 6 3.14 2.81 -0.52
C VAL A 6 1.88 1.97 -0.58
N PHE A 7 1.97 0.75 -0.04
CA PHE A 7 0.84 -0.13 0.17
C PHE A 7 0.37 -0.04 1.62
N TYR A 8 -0.76 0.62 1.84
CA TYR A 8 -1.39 0.71 3.15
C TYR A 8 -2.23 -0.53 3.40
N THR A 9 -1.92 -1.22 4.50
CA THR A 9 -2.46 -2.52 4.86
C THR A 9 -2.65 -2.61 6.39
N THR A 10 -3.14 -3.75 6.87
CA THR A 10 -3.09 -4.12 8.29
C THR A 10 -3.09 -5.63 8.45
N ALA A 11 -2.63 -6.12 9.61
CA ALA A 11 -2.64 -7.54 9.93
C ALA A 11 -4.08 -8.12 9.99
N GLY A 12 -4.25 -9.38 9.57
CA GLY A 12 -5.56 -10.05 9.59
C GLY A 12 -6.56 -9.56 8.54
N CYS A 13 -6.11 -8.78 7.55
CA CYS A 13 -6.93 -8.26 6.46
C CYS A 13 -6.87 -9.17 5.22
N HIS A 14 -7.90 -9.99 5.00
CA HIS A 14 -7.95 -10.89 3.83
C HIS A 14 -7.85 -10.16 2.48
N LEU A 15 -8.53 -9.01 2.33
CA LEU A 15 -8.44 -8.21 1.11
C LEU A 15 -7.03 -7.71 0.84
N CYS A 16 -6.28 -7.42 1.89
CA CYS A 16 -4.91 -6.95 1.77
C CYS A 16 -3.97 -8.06 1.29
N ASP A 17 -4.20 -9.31 1.71
CA ASP A 17 -3.43 -10.46 1.21
C ASP A 17 -3.68 -10.69 -0.29
N VAL A 18 -4.93 -10.57 -0.73
CA VAL A 18 -5.29 -10.64 -2.14
C VAL A 18 -4.64 -9.51 -2.94
N ALA A 19 -4.75 -8.26 -2.46
CA ALA A 19 -4.14 -7.11 -3.12
C ALA A 19 -2.60 -7.23 -3.20
N ARG A 20 -1.97 -7.82 -2.19
CA ARG A 20 -0.53 -8.11 -2.19
C ARG A 20 -0.13 -9.05 -3.31
N GLN A 21 -0.86 -10.15 -3.49
CA GLN A 21 -0.63 -11.08 -4.58
C GLN A 21 -0.80 -10.39 -5.95
N ILE A 22 -1.83 -9.55 -6.09
CA ILE A 22 -2.09 -8.82 -7.34
C ILE A 22 -0.94 -7.87 -7.67
N TYR A 23 -0.50 -7.03 -6.74
CA TYR A 23 0.55 -6.05 -7.07
C TYR A 23 1.90 -6.73 -7.28
N GLN A 24 2.22 -7.79 -6.51
CA GLN A 24 3.45 -8.55 -6.71
C GLN A 24 3.49 -9.23 -8.09
N ALA A 25 2.34 -9.62 -8.63
CA ALA A 25 2.23 -10.23 -9.96
C ALA A 25 2.21 -9.21 -11.12
N THR A 26 1.81 -7.97 -10.85
CA THR A 26 1.57 -6.96 -11.91
C THR A 26 2.61 -5.85 -11.97
N LEU A 27 3.26 -5.51 -10.85
CA LEU A 27 4.25 -4.45 -10.79
C LEU A 27 5.65 -4.99 -11.08
N ALA A 28 6.25 -4.49 -12.15
CA ALA A 28 7.62 -4.81 -12.53
C ALA A 28 8.62 -4.18 -11.54
N PRO A 29 9.44 -4.99 -10.84
CA PRO A 29 10.36 -4.49 -9.81
C PRO A 29 11.49 -3.63 -10.37
N GLU A 30 11.71 -3.62 -11.69
CA GLU A 30 12.66 -2.73 -12.37
C GLU A 30 12.18 -1.28 -12.38
N TYR A 31 10.86 -1.07 -12.36
CA TYR A 31 10.22 0.24 -12.47
C TYR A 31 9.60 0.72 -11.16
N PHE A 32 9.18 -0.19 -10.27
CA PHE A 32 8.45 0.16 -9.05
C PHE A 32 9.17 -0.35 -7.80
N GLU A 33 9.10 0.44 -6.74
CA GLU A 33 9.49 0.05 -5.39
C GLU A 33 8.29 0.22 -4.47
N VAL A 34 7.84 -0.87 -3.85
CA VAL A 34 6.64 -0.87 -3.01
C VAL A 34 7.05 -1.05 -1.55
N ARG A 35 6.67 -0.09 -0.71
CA ARG A 35 6.82 -0.19 0.75
C ARG A 35 5.47 -0.45 1.40
N GLU A 36 5.41 -1.44 2.28
CA GLU A 36 4.21 -1.71 3.05
C GLU A 36 4.18 -0.89 4.35
N VAL A 37 3.01 -0.39 4.71
CA VAL A 37 2.77 0.34 5.96
C VAL A 37 1.52 -0.21 6.62
N ASP A 38 1.69 -0.73 7.84
CA ASP A 38 0.55 -1.11 8.68
C ASP A 38 -0.09 0.15 9.27
N ILE A 39 -1.34 0.42 8.89
CA ILE A 39 -2.07 1.59 9.35
C ILE A 39 -2.43 1.49 10.84
N ALA A 40 -2.47 0.29 11.44
CA ALA A 40 -2.87 0.10 12.83
C ALA A 40 -1.93 0.77 13.83
N HIS A 41 -0.72 1.16 13.41
CA HIS A 41 0.24 1.89 14.23
C HIS A 41 0.09 3.41 14.15
N SER A 42 -0.94 3.93 13.46
CA SER A 42 -1.13 5.37 13.28
C SER A 42 -2.61 5.73 13.20
N ASP A 43 -3.12 6.41 14.23
CA ASP A 43 -4.52 6.84 14.30
C ASP A 43 -4.93 7.69 13.08
N THR A 44 -4.02 8.52 12.58
CA THR A 44 -4.28 9.36 11.39
C THR A 44 -4.42 8.53 10.10
N LEU A 45 -3.70 7.42 9.99
CA LEU A 45 -3.85 6.48 8.87
C LEU A 45 -5.10 5.61 9.03
N VAL A 46 -5.45 5.22 10.26
CA VAL A 46 -6.71 4.52 10.55
C VAL A 46 -7.90 5.39 10.18
N GLU A 47 -7.93 6.66 10.60
CA GLU A 47 -9.01 7.58 10.27
C GLU A 47 -9.15 7.78 8.75
N ARG A 48 -8.02 7.89 8.04
CA ARG A 48 -8.01 8.14 6.59
C ARG A 48 -8.36 6.90 5.76
N TYR A 49 -7.80 5.74 6.10
CA TYR A 49 -7.81 4.55 5.25
C TYR A 49 -8.49 3.33 5.88
N GLY A 50 -8.91 3.36 7.14
CA GLY A 50 -9.42 2.19 7.86
C GLY A 50 -10.58 1.45 7.18
N THR A 51 -11.43 2.16 6.42
CA THR A 51 -12.54 1.58 5.64
C THR A 51 -12.23 1.38 4.16
N ARG A 52 -11.02 1.73 3.73
CA ARG A 52 -10.60 1.77 2.32
C ARG A 52 -9.42 0.85 2.02
N ILE A 53 -8.67 0.41 3.03
CA ILE A 53 -7.60 -0.55 2.82
C ILE A 53 -8.15 -1.84 2.18
N PRO A 54 -7.43 -2.43 1.23
CA PRO A 54 -6.07 -2.11 0.78
C PRO A 54 -5.94 -0.88 -0.14
N VAL A 55 -4.90 -0.05 0.04
CA VAL A 55 -4.62 1.13 -0.81
C VAL A 55 -3.18 1.13 -1.32
N ILE A 56 -2.98 1.34 -2.63
CA ILE A 56 -1.67 1.70 -3.21
C ILE A 56 -1.65 3.20 -3.51
N ARG A 57 -0.62 3.90 -3.04
CA ARG A 57 -0.42 5.34 -3.27
C ARG A 57 0.93 5.59 -3.93
N ARG A 58 0.98 6.47 -4.93
CA ARG A 58 2.22 6.98 -5.52
C ARG A 58 2.77 8.11 -4.67
N MET A 59 4.08 8.10 -4.39
CA MET A 59 4.66 9.12 -3.51
C MET A 59 4.90 10.47 -4.16
N ARG A 60 4.94 10.53 -5.49
CA ARG A 60 5.11 11.80 -6.23
C ARG A 60 3.84 12.64 -6.28
N ASP A 61 2.67 12.06 -5.99
CA ASP A 61 1.37 12.75 -6.05
C ASP A 61 1.09 13.61 -4.80
N ASP A 62 2.04 13.71 -3.87
CA ASP A 62 1.96 14.48 -2.61
C ASP A 62 2.53 15.91 -2.70
N THR A 63 2.78 16.38 -3.93
CA THR A 63 3.25 17.76 -4.21
C THR A 63 2.10 18.65 -4.64
#